data_AF-A0A7J6GTY4-F1
#
_entry.id   AF-A0A7J6GTY4-F1
#
_cell.length_a   1.000
_cell.length_b   1.000
_cell.length_c   1.000
_cell.angle_alpha   90.00
_cell.angle_beta   90.00
_cell.angle_gamma   90.00
#
_symmetry.space_group_name_H-M   'P 1'
#
loop_
_entity.id
_entity.type
_entity.pdbx_description
1 polymer ?
#
loop_
_entity_poly.entity_id
_entity_poly.type
_entity_poly.pdbx_seq_one_letter_code
_entity_poly.pdbx_strand_id
1 'polypeptide(L)'
;MFGVVFPNRSFPMDISAFSQIDTFHWILDMNTFVGEAYDQVRELCIFLLNDFTLPPDKALAVYIQSPGCPFVFCGAVTLTRPSAVLTLAWPEPGGSLTPQLQITGPDAPPMSAKIGVSVEELASLPSLDVTAEKRIERLALKVGESLFNFMQSFCGVDGSKLVVPMDILDRWFKKFQDRAKRDPEYLKGFAL
;
A
#
# COMPACT_ATOMS: atom_id res chain seq x y z
N MET A 1 11.30 -2.38 20.61
CA MET A 1 10.21 -3.27 20.14
C MET A 1 9.75 -2.85 18.75
N PHE A 2 9.10 -1.71 18.53
CA PHE A 2 9.03 -1.04 17.21
C PHE A 2 8.48 0.38 17.36
N GLY A 3 8.65 1.19 16.32
CA GLY A 3 7.94 2.45 16.13
C GLY A 3 7.29 2.49 14.75
N VAL A 4 6.25 3.30 14.63
CA VAL A 4 5.56 3.57 13.37
C VAL A 4 5.43 5.07 13.11
N VAL A 5 5.46 5.45 11.84
CA VAL A 5 5.20 6.81 11.38
C VAL A 5 4.25 6.71 10.20
N PHE A 6 3.21 7.54 10.19
CA PHE A 6 2.35 7.74 9.05
C PHE A 6 2.83 8.98 8.28
N PRO A 7 3.42 8.82 7.09
CA PRO A 7 4.01 9.94 6.35
C PRO A 7 3.01 11.08 6.17
N ASN A 8 3.44 12.31 6.51
CA ASN A 8 2.64 13.54 6.45
C ASN A 8 1.38 13.55 7.34
N ARG A 9 1.21 12.58 8.25
CA ARG A 9 0.02 12.45 9.09
C ARG A 9 0.31 12.34 10.58
N SER A 10 1.43 11.73 10.97
CA SER A 10 1.77 11.55 12.38
C SER A 10 3.23 11.89 12.69
N PHE A 11 3.48 12.22 13.96
CA PHE A 11 4.81 12.06 14.55
C PHE A 11 5.11 10.57 14.77
N PRO A 12 6.37 10.18 15.01
CA PRO A 12 6.71 8.82 15.42
C PRO A 12 5.90 8.38 16.64
N MET A 13 5.19 7.28 16.49
CA MET A 13 4.44 6.62 17.54
C MET A 13 5.20 5.38 17.95
N ASP A 14 5.33 5.17 19.26
CA ASP A 14 5.89 3.93 19.79
C ASP A 14 4.79 2.91 20.08
N ILE A 15 5.19 1.76 20.61
CA ILE A 15 4.31 0.65 20.93
C ILE A 15 3.20 1.02 21.93
N SER A 16 3.36 2.05 22.76
CA SER A 16 2.33 2.47 23.73
C SER A 16 1.08 3.03 23.07
N ALA A 17 1.19 3.46 21.81
CA ALA A 17 0.04 3.87 21.01
C ALA A 17 -0.84 2.68 20.55
N PHE A 18 -0.34 1.44 20.70
CA PHE A 18 -1.05 0.24 20.30
C PHE A 18 -1.68 -0.46 21.51
N SER A 19 -2.87 -0.99 21.30
CA SER A 19 -3.47 -1.97 22.21
C SER A 19 -2.77 -3.32 22.04
N GLN A 20 -2.06 -3.76 23.06
CA GLN A 20 -1.47 -5.10 23.09
C GLN A 20 -2.57 -6.12 23.40
N ILE A 21 -2.82 -7.04 22.46
CA ILE A 21 -3.83 -8.10 22.65
C ILE A 21 -3.21 -9.40 23.20
N ASP A 22 -1.93 -9.63 22.92
CA ASP A 22 -1.12 -10.68 23.53
C ASP A 22 0.38 -10.33 23.50
N THR A 23 1.24 -11.25 23.91
CA THR A 23 2.70 -11.04 23.96
C THR A 23 3.35 -10.67 22.62
N PHE A 24 2.75 -11.07 21.50
CA PHE A 24 3.32 -10.95 20.16
C PHE A 24 2.44 -10.17 19.18
N HIS A 25 1.28 -9.65 19.60
CA HIS A 25 0.32 -8.97 18.75
C HIS A 25 -0.14 -7.63 19.34
N TRP A 26 -0.16 -6.62 18.47
CA TRP A 26 -0.55 -5.25 18.77
C TRP A 26 -1.52 -4.72 17.73
N ILE A 27 -2.53 -3.98 18.17
CA ILE A 27 -3.55 -3.38 17.31
C ILE A 27 -3.60 -1.87 17.53
N LEU A 28 -3.54 -1.13 16.42
CA LEU A 28 -3.89 0.29 16.36
C LEU A 28 -5.26 0.43 15.67
N ASP A 29 -6.17 1.10 16.35
CA ASP A 29 -7.47 1.47 15.79
C ASP A 29 -7.34 2.76 14.98
N MET A 30 -7.85 2.78 13.75
CA MET A 30 -7.73 3.96 12.88
C MET A 30 -8.54 5.17 13.36
N ASN A 31 -9.45 5.00 14.32
CA ASN A 31 -10.13 6.10 15.00
C ASN A 31 -9.17 7.02 15.77
N THR A 32 -7.91 6.61 15.98
CA THR A 32 -6.85 7.50 16.49
C THR A 32 -6.65 8.72 15.59
N PHE A 33 -6.91 8.63 14.28
CA PHE A 33 -6.85 9.75 13.35
C PHE A 33 -8.22 10.44 13.23
N VAL A 34 -8.51 11.34 14.17
CA VAL A 34 -9.77 12.08 14.17
C VAL A 34 -9.88 12.99 12.94
N GLY A 35 -10.94 12.81 12.15
CA GLY A 35 -11.23 13.65 10.98
C GLY A 35 -10.60 13.19 9.67
N GLU A 36 -9.84 12.09 9.67
CA GLU A 36 -9.32 11.48 8.45
C GLU A 36 -10.01 10.13 8.18
N ALA A 37 -10.38 9.88 6.93
CA ALA A 37 -10.87 8.57 6.53
C ALA A 37 -9.68 7.60 6.44
N TYR A 38 -9.86 6.37 6.94
CA TYR A 38 -8.79 5.37 7.02
C TYR A 38 -8.17 5.04 5.64
N ASP A 39 -8.97 5.10 4.58
CA ASP A 39 -8.58 4.86 3.19
C ASP A 39 -7.60 5.92 2.63
N GLN A 40 -7.52 7.09 3.28
CA GLN A 40 -6.53 8.11 2.97
C GLN A 40 -5.15 7.78 3.53
N VAL A 41 -5.06 6.86 4.50
CA VAL A 41 -3.81 6.41 5.08
C VAL A 41 -3.22 5.31 4.19
N ARG A 42 -2.43 5.72 3.19
CA ARG A 42 -1.90 4.83 2.15
C ARG A 42 -0.54 4.25 2.46
N GLU A 43 0.19 4.84 3.40
CA GLU A 43 1.56 4.43 3.70
C GLU A 43 1.80 4.41 5.21
N LEU A 44 2.63 3.46 5.64
CA LEU A 44 3.10 3.33 7.01
C LEU A 44 4.58 3.01 6.97
N CYS A 45 5.38 3.78 7.69
CA CYS A 45 6.77 3.47 7.96
C CYS A 45 6.84 2.74 9.30
N ILE A 46 7.40 1.53 9.31
CA ILE A 46 7.66 0.76 10.53
C ILE A 46 9.16 0.57 10.69
N PHE A 47 9.65 0.61 11.93
CA PHE A 47 11.05 0.43 12.25
C PHE A 47 11.26 -0.22 13.63
N LEU A 48 12.34 -0.99 13.76
CA LEU A 48 12.76 -1.56 15.03
C LEU A 48 13.53 -0.52 15.86
N LEU A 49 13.32 -0.53 17.18
CA LEU A 49 14.04 0.31 18.14
C LEU A 49 15.22 -0.47 18.75
N ASN A 50 16.38 0.18 18.90
CA ASN A 50 17.69 -0.44 19.17
C ASN A 50 17.80 -1.23 20.49
N ASP A 51 16.82 -1.18 21.37
CA ASP A 51 16.90 -1.78 22.71
C ASP A 51 16.24 -3.16 22.82
N PHE A 52 15.63 -3.68 21.75
CA PHE A 52 14.99 -5.01 21.75
C PHE A 52 15.21 -5.72 20.42
N THR A 53 16.11 -6.71 20.41
CA THR A 53 16.40 -7.50 19.21
C THR A 53 15.36 -8.58 19.02
N LEU A 54 14.64 -8.50 17.90
CA LEU A 54 13.83 -9.60 17.38
C LEU A 54 14.73 -10.84 17.16
N PRO A 55 14.30 -12.08 17.46
CA PRO A 55 15.08 -13.27 17.10
C PRO A 55 15.39 -13.32 15.59
N PRO A 56 16.52 -13.92 15.17
CA PRO A 56 16.98 -13.87 13.78
C PRO A 56 16.07 -14.62 12.79
N ASP A 57 15.29 -15.58 13.29
CA ASP A 57 14.30 -16.38 12.57
C ASP A 57 12.89 -15.74 12.58
N LYS A 58 12.75 -14.57 13.20
CA LYS A 58 11.47 -13.86 13.32
C LYS A 58 11.43 -12.57 12.51
N ALA A 59 10.21 -12.16 12.20
CA ALA A 59 9.90 -10.90 11.55
C ALA A 59 8.75 -10.20 12.27
N LEU A 60 8.71 -8.88 12.16
CA LEU A 60 7.61 -8.07 12.65
C LEU A 60 6.71 -7.73 11.46
N ALA A 61 5.63 -8.48 11.31
CA ALA A 61 4.66 -8.39 10.24
C ALA A 61 3.61 -7.30 10.52
N VAL A 62 3.18 -6.63 9.45
CA VAL A 62 2.14 -5.60 9.47
C VAL A 62 0.96 -6.09 8.64
N TYR A 63 -0.23 -5.95 9.22
CA TYR A 63 -1.50 -6.30 8.62
C TYR A 63 -2.46 -5.12 8.67
N ILE A 64 -3.38 -5.07 7.72
CA ILE A 64 -4.48 -4.09 7.70
C ILE A 64 -5.82 -4.78 7.60
N GLN A 65 -6.83 -4.14 8.18
CA GLN A 65 -8.21 -4.60 8.17
C GLN A 65 -9.13 -3.42 7.89
N SER A 66 -9.89 -3.47 6.80
CA SER A 66 -11.05 -2.58 6.62
C SER A 66 -12.25 -3.07 7.45
N PRO A 67 -13.18 -2.20 7.83
CA PRO A 67 -14.39 -2.59 8.56
C PRO A 67 -15.11 -3.77 7.89
N GLY A 68 -15.26 -4.89 8.60
CA GLY A 68 -15.93 -6.09 8.10
C GLY A 68 -15.07 -7.03 7.22
N CYS A 69 -13.82 -6.69 6.92
CA CYS A 69 -12.89 -7.54 6.17
C CYS A 69 -11.97 -8.37 7.09
N PRO A 70 -11.34 -9.45 6.59
CA PRO A 70 -10.22 -10.10 7.27
C PRO A 70 -8.95 -9.24 7.23
N PHE A 71 -7.99 -9.54 8.11
CA PHE A 71 -6.66 -8.94 8.05
C PHE A 71 -5.90 -9.40 6.80
N VAL A 72 -5.22 -8.46 6.15
CA VAL A 72 -4.40 -8.68 4.95
C VAL A 72 -2.97 -8.28 5.24
N PHE A 73 -2.01 -9.14 4.90
CA PHE A 73 -0.58 -8.89 5.06
C PHE A 73 -0.10 -7.75 4.14
N CYS A 74 0.65 -6.80 4.71
CA CYS A 74 1.22 -5.68 3.97
C CYS A 74 2.73 -5.81 3.75
N GLY A 75 3.42 -6.39 4.73
CA GLY A 75 4.87 -6.51 4.73
C GLY A 75 5.40 -6.74 6.14
N ALA A 76 6.71 -6.88 6.27
CA ALA A 76 7.37 -7.07 7.55
C ALA A 76 8.75 -6.41 7.59
N VAL A 77 9.27 -6.23 8.81
CA VAL A 77 10.66 -5.85 9.07
C VAL A 77 11.38 -6.96 9.83
N THR A 78 12.69 -7.06 9.61
CA THR A 78 13.56 -8.09 10.19
C THR A 78 14.80 -7.43 10.80
N LEU A 79 15.69 -8.19 11.45
CA LEU A 79 16.98 -7.64 11.89
C LEU A 79 17.85 -7.14 10.73
N THR A 80 17.83 -7.83 9.58
CA THR A 80 18.61 -7.45 8.40
C THR A 80 18.01 -6.28 7.64
N ARG A 81 16.70 -6.07 7.79
CA ARG A 81 15.95 -4.95 7.23
C ARG A 81 15.10 -4.32 8.35
N PRO A 82 15.70 -3.50 9.22
CA PRO A 82 15.08 -3.04 10.46
C PRO A 82 14.00 -1.98 10.25
N SER A 83 13.81 -1.48 9.03
CA SER A 83 12.77 -0.52 8.69
C SER A 83 12.21 -0.72 7.28
N ALA A 84 10.95 -0.37 7.08
CA ALA A 84 10.30 -0.39 5.77
C ALA A 84 9.17 0.63 5.69
N VAL A 85 9.00 1.23 4.51
CA VAL A 85 7.76 1.94 4.14
C VAL A 85 6.87 0.95 3.40
N LEU A 86 5.70 0.68 3.98
CA LEU A 86 4.70 -0.25 3.49
C LEU A 86 3.52 0.54 2.92
N THR A 87 2.95 0.06 1.81
CA THR A 87 1.69 0.63 1.30
C THR A 87 0.53 -0.16 1.84
N LEU A 88 -0.47 0.56 2.32
CA LEU A 88 -1.68 0.03 2.90
C LEU A 88 -2.75 -0.02 1.82
N ALA A 89 -2.86 -1.17 1.14
CA ALA A 89 -3.91 -1.44 0.17
C ALA A 89 -5.16 -1.96 0.89
N TRP A 90 -5.93 -1.04 1.49
CA TRP A 90 -7.11 -1.38 2.28
C TRP A 90 -8.06 -2.29 1.50
N PRO A 91 -8.44 -3.47 2.05
CA PRO A 91 -9.35 -4.37 1.35
C PRO A 91 -10.73 -3.72 1.22
N GLU A 92 -11.32 -3.77 0.02
CA GLU A 92 -12.67 -3.27 -0.19
C GLU A 92 -13.71 -4.31 0.27
N PRO A 93 -14.77 -3.93 0.99
CA PRO A 93 -15.79 -4.85 1.50
C PRO A 93 -16.72 -5.46 0.42
N GLY A 94 -16.30 -5.57 -0.84
CA GLY A 94 -17.19 -5.85 -1.99
C GLY A 94 -16.71 -6.88 -3.02
N GLY A 95 -15.73 -7.75 -2.71
CA GLY A 95 -15.17 -8.71 -3.67
C GLY A 95 -15.90 -10.07 -3.79
N SER A 96 -16.81 -10.41 -2.87
CA SER A 96 -17.59 -11.66 -2.92
C SER A 96 -19.03 -11.38 -3.33
N LEU A 97 -19.51 -12.07 -4.37
CA LEU A 97 -20.84 -11.98 -5.02
C LEU A 97 -22.05 -12.37 -4.15
N THR A 98 -22.05 -12.03 -2.87
CA THR A 98 -23.23 -12.16 -2.01
C THR A 98 -23.44 -10.86 -1.26
N PRO A 99 -24.49 -10.08 -1.56
CA PRO A 99 -24.93 -9.01 -0.68
C PRO A 99 -25.60 -9.66 0.52
N GLN A 100 -24.81 -10.21 1.43
CA GLN A 100 -25.34 -10.60 2.73
C GLN A 100 -25.48 -9.31 3.51
N LEU A 101 -26.71 -8.76 3.46
CA LEU A 101 -27.21 -7.78 4.41
C LEU A 101 -26.93 -8.31 5.83
N GLN A 102 -25.74 -8.00 6.34
CA GLN A 102 -25.44 -8.13 7.76
C GLN A 102 -26.14 -6.98 8.44
N ILE A 103 -27.39 -7.24 8.81
CA ILE A 103 -28.15 -6.46 9.78
C ILE A 103 -27.34 -6.55 11.07
N THR A 104 -26.49 -5.56 11.31
CA THR A 104 -25.87 -5.35 12.62
C THR A 104 -26.99 -4.95 13.57
N GLY A 105 -27.16 -5.72 14.65
CA GLY A 105 -28.06 -5.31 15.74
C GLY A 105 -27.65 -3.95 16.30
N PRO A 106 -28.57 -3.21 16.94
CA PRO A 106 -28.34 -1.84 17.42
C PRO A 106 -27.20 -1.66 18.45
N ASP A 107 -26.58 -2.76 18.91
CA ASP A 107 -25.48 -2.79 19.89
C ASP A 107 -24.12 -3.26 19.31
N ALA A 108 -23.98 -3.41 17.99
CA ALA A 108 -22.67 -3.71 17.42
C ALA A 108 -21.74 -2.48 17.54
N PRO A 109 -20.55 -2.60 18.14
CA PRO A 109 -19.61 -1.48 18.22
C PRO A 109 -19.26 -0.99 16.81
N PRO A 110 -19.04 0.32 16.62
CA PRO A 110 -18.69 0.86 15.31
C PRO A 110 -17.46 0.12 14.77
N MET A 111 -17.61 -0.55 13.63
CA MET A 111 -16.50 -1.25 12.99
C MET A 111 -15.51 -0.22 12.45
N SER A 112 -14.37 -0.09 13.12
CA SER A 112 -13.25 0.73 12.67
C SER A 112 -12.23 -0.10 11.90
N ALA A 113 -11.51 0.56 10.99
CA ALA A 113 -10.35 -0.03 10.35
C ALA A 113 -9.23 -0.22 11.37
N LYS A 114 -8.39 -1.24 11.19
CA LYS A 114 -7.33 -1.59 12.14
C LYS A 114 -6.02 -1.89 11.43
N ILE A 115 -4.93 -1.55 12.11
CA ILE A 115 -3.57 -1.96 11.74
C ILE A 115 -3.08 -2.93 12.82
N GLY A 116 -2.75 -4.14 12.40
CA GLY A 116 -2.18 -5.18 13.25
C GLY A 116 -0.68 -5.26 13.05
N VAL A 117 0.05 -5.44 14.14
CA VAL A 117 1.49 -5.75 14.13
C VAL A 117 1.68 -7.06 14.87
N SER A 118 2.36 -8.03 14.25
CA SER A 118 2.60 -9.36 14.82
C SER A 118 4.06 -9.79 14.70
N VAL A 119 4.56 -10.50 15.71
CA VAL A 119 5.85 -11.19 15.66
C VAL A 119 5.64 -12.62 15.16
N GLU A 120 6.13 -12.90 13.95
CA GLU A 120 5.95 -14.18 13.25
C GLU A 120 7.27 -14.80 12.83
N GLU A 121 7.22 -16.07 12.45
CA GLU A 121 8.37 -16.77 11.89
C GLU A 121 8.62 -16.27 10.46
N LEU A 122 9.86 -15.93 10.13
CA LEU A 122 10.19 -15.39 8.81
C LEU A 122 9.82 -16.36 7.68
N ALA A 123 9.87 -17.67 7.93
CA ALA A 123 9.51 -18.71 6.98
C ALA A 123 8.00 -18.84 6.71
N SER A 124 7.13 -18.36 7.62
CA SER A 124 5.68 -18.42 7.43
C SER A 124 5.13 -17.23 6.63
N LEU A 125 5.92 -16.17 6.49
CA LEU A 125 5.49 -14.93 5.85
C LEU A 125 5.60 -14.99 4.33
N PRO A 126 4.69 -14.31 3.61
CA PRO A 126 4.86 -14.07 2.18
C PRO A 126 6.20 -13.36 1.91
N SER A 127 6.85 -13.73 0.80
CA SER A 127 8.12 -13.13 0.39
C SER A 127 8.03 -11.60 0.31
N LEU A 128 8.87 -10.92 1.08
CA LEU A 128 8.86 -9.45 1.24
C LEU A 128 9.17 -8.68 -0.06
N ASP A 129 9.88 -9.31 -1.01
CA ASP A 129 10.27 -8.69 -2.29
C ASP A 129 9.14 -8.65 -3.33
N VAL A 130 8.18 -9.60 -3.25
CA VAL A 130 7.13 -9.72 -4.26
C VAL A 130 6.23 -8.49 -4.33
N THR A 131 6.07 -7.77 -3.22
CA THR A 131 5.30 -6.51 -3.20
C THR A 131 6.02 -5.38 -3.93
N ALA A 132 7.36 -5.34 -3.89
CA ALA A 132 8.15 -4.36 -4.64
C ALA A 132 8.15 -4.70 -6.14
N GLU A 133 8.33 -5.98 -6.50
CA GLU A 133 8.29 -6.45 -7.88
C GLU A 133 6.94 -6.16 -8.56
N LYS A 134 5.83 -6.46 -7.87
CA LYS A 134 4.48 -6.17 -8.40
C LYS A 134 4.23 -4.68 -8.65
N ARG A 135 4.87 -3.78 -7.89
CA ARG A 135 4.78 -2.33 -8.16
C ARG A 135 5.54 -1.94 -9.40
N ILE A 136 6.75 -2.47 -9.57
CA ILE A 136 7.57 -2.22 -10.75
C ILE A 136 6.85 -2.73 -11.99
N GLU A 137 6.22 -3.91 -11.91
CA GLU A 137 5.41 -4.47 -12.99
C GLU A 137 4.21 -3.57 -13.34
N ARG A 138 3.41 -3.15 -12.36
CA ARG A 138 2.27 -2.24 -12.61
C ARG A 138 2.70 -0.89 -13.16
N LEU A 139 3.81 -0.34 -12.66
CA LEU A 139 4.40 0.89 -13.17
C LEU A 139 4.73 0.73 -14.65
N ALA A 140 5.40 -0.35 -15.04
CA ALA A 140 5.73 -0.63 -16.43
C ALA A 140 4.48 -0.77 -17.31
N LEU A 141 3.44 -1.47 -16.83
CA LEU A 141 2.18 -1.63 -17.56
C LEU A 141 1.47 -0.30 -17.80
N LYS A 142 1.31 0.54 -16.77
CA LYS A 142 0.65 1.84 -16.93
C LYS A 142 1.48 2.84 -17.77
N VAL A 143 2.82 2.75 -17.74
CA VAL A 143 3.68 3.51 -18.66
C VAL A 143 3.40 3.09 -20.11
N GLY A 144 3.30 1.78 -20.36
CA GLY A 144 2.91 1.23 -21.66
C GLY A 144 1.52 1.69 -22.10
N GLU A 145 0.54 1.68 -21.19
CA GLU A 145 -0.82 2.18 -21.47
C GLU A 145 -0.82 3.69 -21.78
N SER A 146 -0.05 4.49 -21.05
CA SER A 146 0.10 5.92 -21.34
C SER A 146 0.69 6.16 -22.73
N LEU A 147 1.66 5.35 -23.14
CA LEU A 147 2.22 5.40 -24.48
C LEU A 147 1.18 5.00 -25.53
N PHE A 148 0.46 3.90 -25.30
CA PHE A 148 -0.57 3.42 -26.22
C PHE A 148 -1.69 4.44 -26.42
N ASN A 149 -2.21 5.01 -25.34
CA ASN A 149 -3.23 6.06 -25.36
C ASN A 149 -2.74 7.32 -26.09
N PHE A 150 -1.46 7.67 -25.92
CA PHE A 150 -0.86 8.77 -26.68
C PHE A 150 -0.80 8.44 -28.17
N MET A 151 -0.30 7.27 -28.55
CA MET A 151 -0.26 6.85 -29.95
C MET A 151 -1.66 6.92 -30.59
N GLN A 152 -2.67 6.33 -29.95
CA GLN A 152 -4.06 6.37 -30.42
C GLN A 152 -4.57 7.80 -30.65
N SER A 153 -4.21 8.76 -29.80
CA SER A 153 -4.64 10.16 -29.95
C SER A 153 -4.06 10.88 -31.18
N PHE A 154 -2.97 10.37 -31.77
CA PHE A 154 -2.32 10.94 -32.96
C PHE A 154 -2.53 10.09 -34.22
N CYS A 155 -3.32 9.02 -34.14
CA CYS A 155 -3.57 8.16 -35.28
C CYS A 155 -4.64 8.74 -36.20
N GLY A 156 -4.28 8.95 -37.46
CA GLY A 156 -5.24 8.89 -38.55
C GLY A 156 -5.52 7.42 -38.87
N VAL A 157 -6.80 7.04 -38.92
CA VAL A 157 -7.19 5.70 -39.38
C VAL A 157 -7.09 5.67 -40.89
N ASP A 158 -6.13 4.91 -41.43
CA ASP A 158 -6.06 4.59 -42.86
C ASP A 158 -6.33 3.09 -43.04
N GLY A 159 -7.62 2.75 -43.07
CA GLY A 159 -8.10 1.36 -43.07
C GLY A 159 -7.75 0.60 -41.78
N SER A 160 -7.01 -0.51 -41.90
CA SER A 160 -6.64 -1.41 -40.79
C SER A 160 -5.28 -1.10 -40.14
N LYS A 161 -4.59 -0.04 -40.56
CA LYS A 161 -3.24 0.28 -40.08
C LYS A 161 -3.24 1.59 -39.30
N LEU A 162 -2.61 1.58 -38.12
CA LEU A 162 -2.26 2.80 -37.39
C LEU A 162 -1.13 3.50 -38.14
N VAL A 163 -1.41 4.66 -38.75
CA VAL A 163 -0.36 5.53 -39.29
C VAL A 163 0.07 6.48 -38.18
N VAL A 164 1.28 6.27 -37.68
CA VAL A 164 1.90 7.14 -36.68
C VAL A 164 3.10 7.88 -37.28
N PRO A 165 3.26 9.18 -37.00
CA PRO A 165 4.49 9.90 -37.32
C PRO A 165 5.71 9.19 -36.72
N MET A 166 6.84 9.17 -37.43
CA MET A 166 8.06 8.51 -36.94
C MET A 166 8.60 9.14 -35.64
N ASP A 167 8.24 10.38 -35.35
CA ASP A 167 8.65 11.12 -34.15
C ASP A 167 7.65 10.99 -32.98
N ILE A 168 6.64 10.12 -33.07
CA ILE A 168 5.60 10.00 -32.04
C ILE A 168 6.17 9.57 -30.69
N LEU A 169 7.15 8.66 -30.70
CA LEU A 169 7.80 8.15 -29.49
C LEU A 169 8.61 9.27 -28.82
N ASP A 170 9.38 10.04 -29.59
CA ASP A 170 10.17 11.17 -29.08
C ASP A 170 9.27 12.26 -28.48
N ARG A 171 8.15 12.56 -29.14
CA ARG A 171 7.16 13.53 -28.64
C ARG A 171 6.51 13.07 -27.34
N TRP A 172 6.11 11.80 -27.27
CA TRP A 172 5.57 11.22 -26.04
C TRP A 172 6.61 11.27 -24.92
N PHE A 173 7.83 10.82 -25.20
CA PHE A 173 8.90 10.73 -24.21
C PHE A 173 9.24 12.09 -23.64
N LYS A 174 9.35 13.12 -24.49
CA LYS A 174 9.58 14.50 -24.04
C LYS A 174 8.43 15.03 -23.18
N LYS A 175 7.18 14.79 -23.58
CA LYS A 175 5.99 15.16 -22.80
C LYS A 175 5.95 14.43 -21.45
N PHE A 176 6.28 13.15 -21.43
CA PHE A 176 6.32 12.33 -20.22
C PHE A 176 7.41 12.84 -19.27
N GLN A 177 8.62 13.11 -19.77
CA GLN A 177 9.73 13.62 -18.99
C GLN A 177 9.45 15.02 -18.42
N ASP A 178 8.89 15.94 -19.22
CA ASP A 178 8.53 17.28 -18.74
C ASP A 178 7.45 17.22 -17.66
N ARG A 179 6.48 16.30 -17.79
CA ARG A 179 5.44 16.11 -16.78
C ARG A 179 5.99 15.47 -15.50
N ALA A 180 6.84 14.47 -15.62
CA ALA A 180 7.51 13.84 -14.48
C ALA A 180 8.43 14.80 -13.72
N LYS A 181 9.07 15.76 -14.40
CA LYS A 181 9.88 16.81 -13.76
C LYS A 181 9.03 17.86 -13.04
N ARG A 182 7.87 18.20 -13.60
CA ARG A 182 6.97 19.22 -13.04
C ARG A 182 6.13 18.69 -11.87
N ASP A 183 5.79 17.41 -11.92
CA ASP A 183 4.95 16.77 -10.93
C ASP A 183 5.59 15.46 -10.42
N PRO A 184 6.27 15.49 -9.26
CA PRO A 184 6.86 14.30 -8.66
C PRO A 184 5.82 13.26 -8.20
N GLU A 185 4.55 13.65 -8.01
CA GLU A 185 3.45 12.72 -7.69
C GLU A 185 2.92 12.01 -8.93
N TYR A 186 3.16 12.55 -10.14
CA TYR A 186 2.77 11.91 -11.40
C TYR A 186 3.31 10.49 -11.51
N LEU A 187 4.59 10.29 -11.16
CA LEU A 187 5.24 8.97 -11.14
C LEU A 187 4.68 8.05 -10.05
N LYS A 188 4.31 8.60 -8.90
CA LYS A 188 3.73 7.83 -7.79
C LYS A 188 2.31 7.33 -8.10
N GLY A 189 1.52 8.09 -8.85
CA GLY A 189 0.20 7.66 -9.34
C GLY A 189 0.24 6.40 -10.23
N PHE A 190 1.41 6.09 -10.81
CA PHE A 190 1.62 4.84 -11.54
C PHE A 190 1.98 3.65 -10.64
N ALA A 191 2.49 3.89 -9.44
CA ALA A 191 2.89 2.85 -8.48
C ALA A 191 1.78 2.46 -7.49
N LEU A 192 0.76 3.32 -7.33
CA LEU A 192 -0.47 3.10 -6.56
C LEU A 192 -1.50 2.25 -7.32
#